data_AF-A0AAN0JWD9-F1
#
_entry.id   AF-A0AAN0JWD9-F1
#
_cell.length_a   1.000
_cell.length_b   1.000
_cell.length_c   1.000
_cell.angle_alpha   90.00
_cell.angle_beta   90.00
_cell.angle_gamma   90.00
#
_symmetry.space_group_name_H-M   'P 1'
#
loop_
_entity.id
_entity.type
_entity.pdbx_description
1 polymer ?
#
loop_
_entity_poly.entity_id
_entity_poly.type
_entity_poly.pdbx_seq_one_letter_code
_entity_poly.pdbx_strand_id
1 'polypeptide(L)'
;MSLPAWQSKTDSINCWSLLAHIWRQEEMDMGLPREDKGTLVGTTLPLMGATQNAQGMLPLPTRHYTAAIEDVRENVRAKIYAMCTRIGFSHPSDGINTEDKITLCIVENYLDFKTGEVWYEVGSELAQEGLCPTSPDQECLQEIIHCSEERAEEEAKERQVTAIDASRPLNVTTFCSRNITIATSPMKILSENKIGTASQVAPATTS
;
A
#
# COMPACT_ATOMS: atom_id res chain seq x y z
N MET A 1 -24.20 14.31 5.64
CA MET A 1 -23.82 12.95 5.21
C MET A 1 -22.36 13.03 4.80
N SER A 2 -21.46 12.28 5.46
CA SER A 2 -20.04 12.28 5.11
C SER A 2 -19.84 11.43 3.85
N LEU A 3 -18.87 11.81 3.00
CA LEU A 3 -18.58 11.08 1.75
C LEU A 3 -18.35 9.56 1.96
N PRO A 4 -17.63 9.11 3.02
CA PRO A 4 -17.44 7.69 3.31
C PRO A 4 -18.74 6.92 3.60
N ALA A 5 -19.77 7.60 4.09
CA ALA A 5 -21.07 7.01 4.37
C ALA A 5 -22.00 7.02 3.15
N TRP A 6 -21.55 7.55 2.01
CA TRP A 6 -22.33 7.54 0.78
C TRP A 6 -22.35 6.16 0.15
N GLN A 7 -23.55 5.74 -0.26
CA GLN A 7 -23.79 4.49 -0.97
C GLN A 7 -24.86 4.71 -2.04
N SER A 8 -24.68 4.12 -3.21
CA SER A 8 -25.69 4.11 -4.26
C SER A 8 -26.96 3.40 -3.78
N LYS A 9 -28.11 4.03 -4.00
CA LYS A 9 -29.43 3.43 -3.69
C LYS A 9 -29.81 2.31 -4.66
N THR A 10 -29.24 2.31 -5.86
CA THR A 10 -29.59 1.37 -6.93
C THR A 10 -28.70 0.13 -6.86
N ASP A 11 -27.39 0.33 -6.71
CA ASP A 11 -26.40 -0.74 -6.90
C ASP A 11 -25.60 -1.06 -5.63
N SER A 12 -25.92 -0.41 -4.51
CA SER A 12 -25.19 -0.56 -3.23
C SER A 12 -23.68 -0.28 -3.31
N ILE A 13 -23.21 0.37 -4.37
CA ILE A 13 -21.80 0.77 -4.57
C ILE A 13 -21.46 1.85 -3.55
N ASN A 14 -20.37 1.64 -2.80
CA ASN A 14 -19.85 2.63 -1.87
C ASN A 14 -18.99 3.67 -2.60
N CYS A 15 -18.69 4.79 -1.94
CA CYS A 15 -17.91 5.88 -2.53
C CYS A 15 -16.52 5.44 -3.04
N TRP A 16 -15.85 4.52 -2.35
CA TRP A 16 -14.50 4.05 -2.70
C TRP A 16 -14.50 3.22 -3.98
N SER A 17 -15.44 2.29 -4.10
CA SER A 17 -15.65 1.48 -5.30
C SER A 17 -16.03 2.36 -6.51
N LEU A 18 -16.80 3.43 -6.30
CA LEU A 18 -17.09 4.39 -7.37
C LEU A 18 -15.81 5.12 -7.84
N LEU A 19 -15.00 5.62 -6.91
CA LEU A 19 -13.75 6.31 -7.25
C LEU A 19 -12.77 5.37 -7.97
N ALA A 20 -12.64 4.12 -7.50
CA ALA A 20 -11.83 3.09 -8.14
C ALA A 20 -12.35 2.75 -9.55
N HIS A 21 -13.66 2.73 -9.75
CA HIS A 21 -14.24 2.50 -11.07
C HIS A 21 -13.95 3.65 -12.04
N ILE A 22 -14.13 4.90 -11.62
CA ILE A 22 -13.84 6.08 -12.44
C ILE A 22 -12.35 6.11 -12.80
N TRP A 23 -11.46 5.78 -11.86
CA TRP A 23 -10.03 5.69 -12.11
C TRP A 23 -9.69 4.68 -13.21
N ARG A 24 -10.23 3.46 -13.10
CA ARG A 24 -9.99 2.38 -14.07
C ARG A 24 -10.52 2.74 -15.46
N GLN A 25 -11.67 3.41 -15.51
CA GLN A 25 -12.22 3.90 -16.77
C GLN A 25 -11.26 4.89 -17.44
N GLU A 26 -10.73 5.85 -16.69
CA GLU A 26 -9.76 6.81 -17.20
C GLU A 26 -8.48 6.13 -17.71
N GLU A 27 -7.92 5.16 -16.98
CA GLU A 27 -6.74 4.43 -17.45
C GLU A 27 -6.98 3.67 -18.75
N MET A 28 -8.16 3.05 -18.87
CA MET A 28 -8.56 2.38 -20.10
C MET A 28 -8.63 3.37 -21.27
N ASP A 29 -9.19 4.56 -21.05
CA ASP A 29 -9.28 5.62 -22.06
C ASP A 29 -7.88 6.17 -22.43
N MET A 30 -6.92 6.14 -21.50
CA MET A 30 -5.50 6.48 -21.73
C MET A 30 -4.69 5.34 -22.37
N GLY A 31 -5.28 4.16 -22.57
CA GLY A 31 -4.62 2.99 -23.14
C GLY A 31 -3.61 2.33 -22.19
N LEU A 32 -3.77 2.49 -20.87
CA LEU A 32 -2.95 1.82 -19.87
C LEU A 32 -3.42 0.36 -19.70
N PRO A 33 -2.59 -0.64 -20.03
CA PRO A 33 -2.99 -2.03 -19.88
C PRO A 33 -2.97 -2.44 -18.40
N ARG A 34 -3.94 -3.27 -18.02
CA ARG A 34 -4.00 -3.95 -16.72
C ARG A 34 -3.92 -5.45 -16.90
N GLU A 35 -3.23 -6.15 -15.98
CA GLU A 35 -3.20 -7.61 -15.95
C GLU A 35 -4.50 -8.20 -15.36
N ASP A 36 -4.67 -9.52 -15.49
CA ASP A 36 -5.77 -10.29 -14.90
C ASP A 36 -5.79 -10.09 -13.38
N LYS A 37 -6.73 -9.25 -12.88
CA LYS A 37 -6.98 -8.75 -11.50
C LYS A 37 -6.77 -7.24 -11.29
N GLY A 38 -6.49 -6.50 -12.36
CA GLY A 38 -6.37 -5.04 -12.30
C GLY A 38 -4.98 -4.54 -11.90
N THR A 39 -3.94 -5.36 -12.01
CA THR A 39 -2.55 -4.97 -11.72
C THR A 39 -1.99 -4.09 -12.84
N LEU A 40 -1.09 -3.16 -12.51
CA LEU A 40 -0.35 -2.36 -13.50
C LEU A 40 0.59 -3.24 -14.33
N VAL A 41 0.67 -2.98 -15.64
CA VAL A 41 1.61 -3.64 -16.55
C VAL A 41 2.90 -2.83 -16.61
N GLY A 42 3.91 -3.28 -15.87
CA GLY A 42 5.23 -2.62 -15.77
C GLY A 42 5.33 -1.62 -14.62
N THR A 43 6.56 -1.41 -14.13
CA THR A 43 6.86 -0.62 -12.93
C THR A 43 7.69 0.64 -13.20
N THR A 44 8.25 0.79 -14.40
CA THR A 44 9.17 1.88 -14.73
C THR A 44 8.49 3.25 -14.80
N LEU A 45 7.30 3.32 -15.40
CA LEU A 45 6.47 4.54 -15.49
C LEU A 45 4.99 4.14 -15.36
N PRO A 46 4.55 3.82 -14.13
CA PRO A 46 3.34 3.04 -13.89
C PRO A 46 2.03 3.72 -14.32
N LEU A 47 2.03 5.05 -14.48
CA LEU A 47 0.84 5.84 -14.79
C LEU A 47 0.90 6.52 -16.16
N MET A 48 1.98 6.30 -16.93
CA MET A 48 2.22 6.95 -18.21
C MET A 48 1.32 6.38 -19.31
N GLY A 49 0.43 7.22 -19.84
CA GLY A 49 -0.51 6.81 -20.89
C GLY A 49 0.16 6.47 -22.22
N ALA A 50 -0.55 5.72 -23.08
CA ALA A 50 -0.05 5.32 -24.40
C ALA A 50 0.28 6.52 -25.29
N THR A 51 -0.54 7.59 -25.24
CA THR A 51 -0.33 8.83 -26.00
C THR A 51 0.91 9.58 -25.53
N GLN A 52 1.10 9.71 -24.22
CA GLN A 52 2.27 10.34 -23.61
C GLN A 52 3.56 9.61 -24.01
N ASN A 53 3.53 8.28 -23.97
CA ASN A 53 4.65 7.45 -24.41
C ASN A 53 4.90 7.58 -25.93
N ALA A 54 3.84 7.57 -26.75
CA ALA A 54 3.94 7.59 -28.21
C ALA A 54 4.33 8.95 -28.80
N GLN A 55 3.95 10.06 -28.17
CA GLN A 55 4.35 11.40 -28.60
C GLN A 55 5.87 11.59 -28.57
N GLY A 56 6.57 10.75 -27.79
CA GLY A 56 7.97 10.96 -27.49
C GLY A 56 8.14 12.21 -26.65
N MET A 57 9.24 12.26 -25.92
CA MET A 57 9.61 13.45 -25.19
C MET A 57 10.11 14.44 -26.24
N LEU A 58 9.47 15.59 -26.43
CA LEU A 58 10.01 16.67 -27.26
C LEU A 58 10.25 17.84 -26.32
N PRO A 59 11.43 18.50 -26.35
CA PRO A 59 11.65 19.69 -25.55
C PRO A 59 10.59 20.72 -25.90
N LEU A 60 9.83 21.10 -24.88
CA LEU A 60 8.76 22.05 -25.02
C LEU A 60 9.30 23.47 -24.81
N PRO A 61 8.77 24.49 -25.51
CA PRO A 61 9.11 25.87 -25.19
C PRO A 61 8.75 26.19 -23.73
N THR A 62 9.48 27.11 -23.10
CA THR A 62 9.40 27.51 -21.67
C THR A 62 8.02 27.97 -21.15
N ARG A 63 6.98 27.94 -22.00
CA ARG A 63 5.59 28.30 -21.68
C ARG A 63 4.63 27.11 -21.67
N HIS A 64 5.12 25.90 -21.91
CA HIS A 64 4.31 24.69 -21.95
C HIS A 64 4.70 23.76 -20.80
N TYR A 65 3.70 23.09 -20.24
CA TYR A 65 3.91 22.03 -19.28
C TYR A 65 4.30 20.76 -20.00
N THR A 66 5.17 19.98 -19.37
CA THR A 66 5.45 18.61 -19.80
C THR A 66 4.18 17.76 -19.67
N ALA A 67 4.10 16.66 -20.41
CA ALA A 67 2.89 15.85 -20.47
C ALA A 67 2.50 15.30 -19.08
N ALA A 68 3.48 14.92 -18.25
CA ALA A 68 3.25 14.49 -16.88
C ALA A 68 2.59 15.57 -16.00
N ILE A 69 2.91 16.85 -16.22
CA ILE A 69 2.33 17.98 -15.49
C ILE A 69 0.94 18.34 -16.02
N GLU A 70 0.75 18.32 -17.35
CA GLU A 70 -0.59 18.55 -17.94
C GLU A 70 -1.58 17.46 -17.48
N ASP A 71 -1.11 16.22 -17.34
CA ASP A 71 -1.86 15.12 -16.75
C ASP A 71 -2.33 15.46 -15.32
N VAL A 72 -1.44 15.93 -14.44
CA VAL A 72 -1.83 16.34 -13.07
C VAL A 72 -2.88 17.46 -13.09
N ARG A 73 -2.80 18.35 -14.08
CA ARG A 73 -3.65 19.54 -14.17
C ARG A 73 -5.06 19.21 -14.64
N GLU A 74 -5.20 18.38 -15.68
CA GLU A 74 -6.47 18.17 -16.37
C GLU A 74 -7.11 16.81 -16.07
N ASN A 75 -6.31 15.78 -15.78
CA ASN A 75 -6.78 14.41 -15.66
C ASN A 75 -7.63 14.18 -14.38
N VAL A 76 -8.65 13.32 -14.49
CA VAL A 76 -9.51 12.97 -13.34
C VAL A 76 -8.78 12.19 -12.25
N ARG A 77 -7.70 11.47 -12.58
CA ARG A 77 -6.85 10.75 -11.61
C ARG A 77 -6.31 11.67 -10.50
N ALA A 78 -5.83 12.87 -10.86
CA ALA A 78 -5.38 13.86 -9.88
C ALA A 78 -6.51 14.34 -8.96
N LYS A 79 -7.73 14.48 -9.51
CA LYS A 79 -8.92 14.89 -8.76
C LYS A 79 -9.37 13.78 -7.80
N ILE A 80 -9.29 12.52 -8.22
CA ILE A 80 -9.55 11.35 -7.37
C ILE A 80 -8.55 11.29 -6.21
N TYR A 81 -7.26 11.43 -6.50
CA TYR A 81 -6.22 11.51 -5.46
C TYR A 81 -6.49 12.64 -4.45
N ALA A 82 -6.81 13.84 -4.94
CA ALA A 82 -7.14 14.98 -4.09
C ALA A 82 -8.39 14.74 -3.21
N MET A 83 -9.39 14.00 -3.71
CA MET A 83 -10.54 13.60 -2.90
C MET A 83 -10.13 12.57 -1.84
N CYS A 84 -9.39 11.53 -2.21
CA CYS A 84 -8.95 10.48 -1.29
C CYS A 84 -8.07 11.04 -0.16
N THR A 85 -7.15 11.97 -0.45
CA THR A 85 -6.33 12.63 0.58
C THR A 85 -7.16 13.47 1.56
N ARG A 86 -8.28 14.06 1.11
CA ARG A 86 -9.19 14.82 1.97
C ARG A 86 -10.10 13.94 2.81
N ILE A 87 -10.50 12.79 2.29
CA ILE A 87 -11.36 11.82 2.98
C ILE A 87 -10.54 10.94 3.93
N GLY A 88 -9.27 10.70 3.59
CA GLY A 88 -8.35 9.77 4.24
C GLY A 88 -8.44 8.36 3.63
N PHE A 89 -7.31 7.70 3.39
CA PHE A 89 -7.22 6.38 2.74
C PHE A 89 -7.76 5.19 3.56
N SER A 90 -8.41 5.46 4.69
CA SER A 90 -9.05 4.47 5.57
C SER A 90 -10.38 3.96 5.00
N HIS A 91 -10.31 3.24 3.89
CA HIS A 91 -11.47 2.58 3.29
C HIS A 91 -11.88 1.34 4.11
N PRO A 92 -13.18 1.00 4.21
CA PRO A 92 -13.62 -0.20 4.92
C PRO A 92 -13.00 -1.47 4.31
N SER A 93 -12.48 -2.36 5.17
CA SER A 93 -12.00 -3.68 4.72
C SER A 93 -13.11 -4.52 4.10
N ASP A 94 -14.34 -4.31 4.56
CA ASP A 94 -15.53 -5.07 4.24
C ASP A 94 -16.37 -4.32 3.19
N GLY A 95 -16.78 -5.02 2.12
CA GLY A 95 -17.64 -4.46 1.07
C GLY A 95 -16.92 -3.79 -0.11
N ILE A 96 -15.58 -3.82 -0.14
CA ILE A 96 -14.76 -3.42 -1.30
C ILE A 96 -14.08 -4.68 -1.86
N ASN A 97 -14.20 -4.89 -3.17
CA ASN A 97 -13.59 -6.04 -3.85
C ASN A 97 -12.07 -5.89 -3.98
N THR A 98 -11.37 -6.98 -4.33
CA THR A 98 -9.90 -6.97 -4.43
C THR A 98 -9.38 -6.00 -5.49
N GLU A 99 -10.06 -5.87 -6.62
CA GLU A 99 -9.63 -4.99 -7.72
C GLU A 99 -9.73 -3.50 -7.35
N ASP A 100 -10.77 -3.12 -6.61
CA ASP A 100 -10.95 -1.79 -6.07
C ASP A 100 -9.87 -1.49 -5.01
N LYS A 101 -9.53 -2.46 -4.15
CA LYS A 101 -8.43 -2.32 -3.18
C LYS A 101 -7.09 -2.06 -3.87
N ILE A 102 -6.78 -2.83 -4.92
CA ILE A 102 -5.58 -2.64 -5.73
C ILE A 102 -5.58 -1.24 -6.34
N THR A 103 -6.71 -0.82 -6.90
CA THR A 103 -6.83 0.52 -7.50
C THR A 103 -6.65 1.63 -6.49
N LEU A 104 -7.23 1.51 -5.29
CA LEU A 104 -7.09 2.51 -4.23
C LEU A 104 -5.65 2.59 -3.68
N CYS A 105 -4.92 1.48 -3.67
CA CYS A 105 -3.49 1.47 -3.37
C CYS A 105 -2.68 2.25 -4.42
N ILE A 106 -2.96 2.05 -5.70
CA ILE A 106 -2.35 2.86 -6.78
C ILE A 106 -2.70 4.34 -6.62
N VAL A 107 -3.94 4.65 -6.25
CA VAL A 107 -4.38 6.03 -5.98
C VAL A 107 -3.59 6.62 -4.82
N GLU A 108 -3.35 5.87 -3.74
CA GLU A 108 -2.60 6.34 -2.57
C GLU A 108 -1.17 6.80 -2.93
N ASN A 109 -0.55 6.13 -3.89
CA ASN A 109 0.82 6.40 -4.35
C ASN A 109 0.89 7.22 -5.64
N TYR A 110 -0.24 7.77 -6.09
CA TYR A 110 -0.35 8.54 -7.32
C TYR A 110 0.73 9.62 -7.45
N LEU A 111 0.94 10.42 -6.40
CA LEU A 111 1.86 11.55 -6.46
C LEU A 111 3.33 11.10 -6.52
N ASP A 112 3.68 9.99 -5.90
CA ASP A 112 5.03 9.42 -5.94
C ASP A 112 5.35 8.96 -7.37
N PHE A 113 4.43 8.20 -7.98
CA PHE A 113 4.53 7.78 -9.38
C PHE A 113 4.60 8.96 -10.33
N LYS A 114 3.76 9.97 -10.10
CA LYS A 114 3.70 11.13 -10.97
C LYS A 114 4.96 11.99 -10.85
N THR A 115 5.58 12.03 -9.67
CA THR A 115 6.88 12.67 -9.44
C THR A 115 7.97 11.96 -10.22
N GLY A 116 8.05 10.63 -10.16
CA GLY A 116 9.00 9.84 -10.95
C GLY A 116 8.89 10.13 -12.46
N GLU A 117 7.66 10.16 -12.98
CA GLU A 117 7.42 10.50 -14.39
C GLU A 117 7.87 11.93 -14.73
N VAL A 118 7.56 12.94 -13.92
CA VAL A 118 8.02 14.33 -14.17
C VAL A 118 9.55 14.40 -14.25
N TRP A 119 10.26 13.73 -13.34
CA TRP A 119 11.73 13.73 -13.35
C TRP A 119 12.33 12.95 -14.52
N TYR A 120 11.66 11.87 -14.94
CA TYR A 120 12.00 11.20 -16.19
C TYR A 120 11.85 12.15 -17.39
N GLU A 121 10.78 12.95 -17.43
CA GLU A 121 10.57 13.93 -18.50
C GLU A 121 11.64 15.02 -18.52
N VAL A 122 11.97 15.58 -17.37
CA VAL A 122 13.05 16.56 -17.24
C VAL A 122 14.39 16.01 -17.73
N GLY A 123 14.74 14.78 -17.34
CA GLY A 123 15.99 14.14 -17.78
C GLY A 123 16.03 13.92 -19.28
N SER A 124 14.89 13.54 -19.88
CA SER A 124 14.77 13.33 -21.32
C SER A 124 14.86 14.63 -22.11
N GLU A 125 14.26 15.71 -21.62
CA GLU A 125 14.36 17.05 -22.24
C GLU A 125 15.79 17.57 -22.23
N LEU A 126 16.48 17.49 -21.08
CA LEU A 126 17.89 17.89 -20.96
C LEU A 126 18.78 17.15 -21.96
N ALA A 127 18.61 15.83 -22.08
CA ALA A 127 19.39 15.01 -23.02
C ALA A 127 19.18 15.44 -24.48
N GLN A 128 17.94 15.81 -24.86
CA GLN A 128 17.61 16.25 -26.22
C GLN A 128 18.15 17.64 -26.55
N GLU A 129 18.28 18.52 -25.55
CA GLU A 129 18.94 19.82 -25.70
C GLU A 129 20.47 19.72 -25.67
N GLY A 130 21.02 18.51 -25.48
CA GLY A 130 22.46 18.29 -25.36
C GLY A 130 23.04 18.78 -24.03
N LEU A 131 22.19 18.91 -23.00
CA LEU A 131 22.56 19.31 -21.65
C LEU A 131 22.83 18.06 -20.81
N CYS A 132 23.99 18.04 -20.16
CA CYS A 132 24.36 17.01 -19.20
C CYS A 132 24.27 17.58 -17.78
N PRO A 133 23.44 17.01 -16.89
CA PRO A 133 23.47 17.34 -15.47
C PRO A 133 24.88 17.09 -14.90
N THR A 134 25.20 17.78 -13.80
CA THR A 134 26.43 17.44 -13.07
C THR A 134 26.31 16.04 -12.45
N SER A 135 27.41 15.38 -12.10
CA SER A 135 27.35 14.03 -11.51
C SER A 135 26.38 13.94 -10.32
N PRO A 136 26.40 14.87 -9.34
CA PRO A 136 25.42 14.84 -8.24
C PRO A 136 23.96 15.03 -8.70
N ASP A 137 23.72 15.90 -9.69
CA ASP A 137 22.36 16.13 -10.20
C ASP A 137 21.84 14.91 -10.98
N GLN A 138 22.72 14.24 -11.72
CA GLN A 138 22.41 13.02 -12.44
C GLN A 138 22.06 11.88 -11.48
N GLU A 139 22.85 11.72 -10.41
CA GLU A 139 22.59 10.74 -9.35
C GLU A 139 21.25 11.01 -8.67
N CYS A 140 20.96 12.28 -8.34
CA CYS A 140 19.69 12.68 -7.75
C CYS A 140 18.49 12.34 -8.66
N LEU A 141 18.59 12.67 -9.96
CA LEU A 141 17.53 12.39 -10.93
C LEU A 141 17.27 10.88 -11.07
N GLN A 142 18.33 10.08 -11.13
CA GLN A 142 18.22 8.62 -11.20
C GLN A 142 17.62 8.03 -9.92
N GLU A 143 18.01 8.52 -8.76
CA GLU A 143 17.49 8.03 -7.48
C GLU A 143 15.99 8.31 -7.35
N ILE A 144 15.51 9.49 -7.75
CA ILE A 144 14.08 9.82 -7.70
C ILE A 144 13.26 8.88 -8.59
N ILE A 145 13.73 8.64 -9.81
CA ILE A 145 13.09 7.70 -10.73
C ILE A 145 13.10 6.30 -10.11
N HIS A 146 14.26 5.84 -9.64
CA HIS A 146 14.41 4.53 -9.01
C HIS A 146 13.47 4.33 -7.80
N CYS A 147 13.35 5.31 -6.90
CA CYS A 147 12.41 5.24 -5.78
C CYS A 147 10.95 5.10 -6.24
N SER A 148 10.56 5.77 -7.33
CA SER A 148 9.23 5.62 -7.92
C SER A 148 9.01 4.20 -8.47
N GLU A 149 10.01 3.64 -9.14
CA GLU A 149 9.95 2.27 -9.69
C GLU A 149 9.92 1.22 -8.58
N GLU A 150 10.77 1.36 -7.55
CA GLU A 150 10.80 0.48 -6.38
C GLU A 150 9.44 0.46 -5.68
N ARG A 151 8.81 1.63 -5.51
CA ARG A 151 7.47 1.73 -4.91
C ARG A 151 6.41 1.04 -5.77
N ALA A 152 6.50 1.17 -7.09
CA ALA A 152 5.60 0.48 -8.02
C ALA A 152 5.79 -1.05 -7.96
N GLU A 153 7.04 -1.50 -7.79
CA GLU A 153 7.37 -2.91 -7.57
C GLU A 153 6.90 -3.44 -6.22
N GLU A 154 7.08 -2.70 -5.14
CA GLU A 154 6.62 -3.07 -3.81
C GLU A 154 5.11 -3.29 -3.81
N GLU A 155 4.37 -2.36 -4.41
CA GLU A 155 2.93 -2.54 -4.60
C GLU A 155 2.64 -3.76 -5.48
N ALA A 156 3.34 -3.93 -6.60
CA ALA A 156 3.19 -5.11 -7.45
C ALA A 156 3.43 -6.43 -6.70
N LYS A 157 4.34 -6.44 -5.71
CA LYS A 157 4.67 -7.59 -4.85
C LYS A 157 3.63 -7.79 -3.74
N GLU A 158 3.22 -6.74 -3.04
CA GLU A 158 2.17 -6.79 -1.99
C GLU A 158 0.81 -7.23 -2.57
N ARG A 159 0.56 -6.93 -3.85
CA ARG A 159 -0.58 -7.42 -4.65
C ARG A 159 -0.62 -8.95 -4.82
N GLN A 160 0.50 -9.67 -4.73
CA GLN A 160 0.50 -11.16 -4.78
C GLN A 160 0.06 -11.77 -3.44
N VAL A 161 0.43 -11.16 -2.32
CA VAL A 161 0.14 -11.68 -0.98
C VAL A 161 -1.35 -11.56 -0.65
N THR A 162 -1.97 -10.43 -0.98
CA THR A 162 -3.43 -10.22 -0.78
C THR A 162 -4.29 -11.12 -1.67
N ALA A 163 -3.84 -11.44 -2.89
CA ALA A 163 -4.50 -12.42 -3.75
C ALA A 163 -4.39 -13.87 -3.22
N ILE A 164 -3.28 -14.23 -2.56
CA ILE A 164 -3.08 -15.53 -1.91
C ILE A 164 -3.98 -15.66 -0.66
N ASP A 165 -4.09 -14.60 0.16
CA ASP A 165 -4.94 -14.62 1.35
C ASP A 165 -6.45 -14.70 1.00
N ALA A 166 -6.88 -14.11 -0.12
CA ALA A 166 -8.24 -14.28 -0.64
C ALA A 166 -8.53 -15.71 -1.17
N SER A 167 -7.47 -16.48 -1.48
CA SER A 167 -7.57 -17.85 -2.01
C SER A 167 -7.49 -18.92 -0.91
N ARG A 168 -7.20 -18.52 0.34
CA ARG A 168 -7.15 -19.44 1.48
C ARG A 168 -8.59 -19.74 1.90
N PRO A 169 -9.07 -21.01 1.87
CA PRO A 169 -10.38 -21.30 2.41
C PRO A 169 -10.39 -20.85 3.87
N LEU A 170 -11.35 -19.98 4.22
CA LEU A 170 -11.65 -19.65 5.60
C LEU A 170 -11.99 -20.97 6.29
N ASN A 171 -11.00 -21.58 6.94
CA ASN A 171 -11.27 -22.66 7.87
C ASN A 171 -11.85 -21.99 9.12
N VAL A 172 -13.13 -21.61 9.04
CA VAL A 172 -13.94 -21.23 10.17
C VAL A 172 -14.17 -22.50 10.98
N THR A 173 -13.16 -22.92 11.74
CA THR A 173 -13.44 -23.66 12.96
C THR A 173 -14.06 -22.67 13.92
N THR A 174 -15.40 -22.60 13.88
CA THR A 174 -16.22 -22.11 14.97
C THR A 174 -15.73 -22.76 16.25
N PHE A 175 -14.96 -22.04 17.06
CA PHE A 175 -14.69 -22.45 18.44
C PHE A 175 -15.94 -22.12 19.24
N CYS A 176 -16.93 -23.01 19.15
CA CYS A 176 -18.08 -23.02 20.04
C CYS A 176 -17.56 -23.19 21.47
N SER A 177 -17.83 -22.20 22.32
CA SER A 177 -17.40 -22.14 23.72
C SER A 177 -17.73 -23.45 24.44
N ARG A 178 -16.69 -24.21 24.80
CA ARG A 178 -16.79 -25.25 25.83
C ARG A 178 -16.42 -24.63 27.16
N ASN A 179 -17.38 -24.66 28.09
CA ASN A 179 -17.20 -24.38 29.51
C ASN A 179 -15.91 -25.03 30.02
N ILE A 180 -15.00 -24.22 30.54
CA ILE A 180 -13.83 -24.70 31.28
C ILE A 180 -14.32 -25.08 32.68
N THR A 181 -14.51 -26.38 32.92
CA THR A 181 -14.52 -26.93 34.27
C THR A 181 -13.07 -27.10 34.71
N ILE A 182 -12.61 -26.30 35.67
CA ILE A 182 -11.29 -26.47 36.27
C ILE A 182 -11.33 -27.73 37.14
N ALA A 183 -10.77 -28.82 36.63
CA ALA A 183 -10.48 -30.00 37.42
C ALA A 183 -9.15 -29.78 38.18
N THR A 184 -9.24 -29.40 39.45
CA THR A 184 -8.08 -29.45 40.36
C THR A 184 -7.70 -30.89 40.62
N SER A 185 -6.52 -31.30 40.16
CA SER A 185 -5.86 -32.53 40.61
C SER A 185 -4.84 -32.20 41.72
N PRO A 186 -4.68 -33.06 42.75
CA PRO A 186 -3.94 -32.72 43.97
C PRO A 186 -2.42 -32.73 43.76
N MET A 187 -1.72 -31.81 44.41
CA MET A 187 -0.25 -31.75 44.46
C MET A 187 0.34 -32.98 45.16
N LYS A 188 1.30 -33.63 44.49
CA LYS A 188 2.13 -34.71 45.04
C LYS A 188 3.29 -34.07 45.82
N ILE A 189 3.23 -34.14 47.14
CA ILE A 189 4.30 -33.69 48.04
C ILE A 189 5.48 -34.66 47.89
N LEU A 190 6.60 -34.20 47.36
CA LEU A 190 7.86 -34.93 47.34
C LEU A 190 8.52 -34.82 48.73
N SER A 191 8.66 -35.96 49.38
CA SER A 191 9.27 -36.15 50.69
C SER A 191 10.80 -36.18 50.62
N GLU A 192 11.38 -35.48 51.59
CA GLU A 192 12.64 -35.74 52.31
C GLU A 192 13.98 -35.64 51.56
N ASN A 193 14.83 -34.73 52.07
CA ASN A 193 16.20 -35.13 52.38
C ASN A 193 16.67 -34.49 53.69
N LYS A 194 16.96 -35.38 54.65
CA LYS A 194 17.60 -35.17 55.95
C LYS A 194 19.03 -34.67 55.75
N ILE A 195 19.42 -33.60 56.43
CA ILE A 195 20.83 -33.30 56.73
C ILE A 195 21.02 -33.37 58.25
N GLY A 196 22.10 -34.04 58.64
CA GLY A 196 22.33 -34.62 59.96
C GLY A 196 22.55 -33.65 61.13
N THR A 197 22.08 -34.13 62.28
CA THR A 197 22.71 -34.21 63.61
C THR A 197 23.79 -33.20 64.05
N ALA A 198 23.46 -32.63 65.22
CA ALA A 198 24.28 -32.41 66.41
C ALA A 198 24.94 -31.03 66.60
N SER A 199 24.41 -30.24 67.54
CA SER A 199 25.11 -30.02 68.82
C SER A 199 24.18 -29.39 69.86
N GLN A 200 24.30 -29.87 71.10
CA GLN A 200 23.63 -29.34 72.28
C GLN A 200 24.34 -28.09 72.81
N VAL A 201 23.60 -27.06 73.25
CA VAL A 201 24.01 -26.17 74.35
C VAL A 201 22.77 -25.73 75.14
N ALA A 202 22.92 -25.76 76.46
CA ALA A 202 21.93 -25.63 77.54
C ALA A 202 21.35 -24.20 77.74
N PRO A 203 20.33 -24.01 78.61
CA PRO A 203 19.64 -22.74 78.81
C PRO A 203 20.28 -21.90 79.92
N ALA A 204 20.09 -20.57 79.88
CA ALA A 204 20.30 -19.70 81.02
C ALA A 204 19.17 -18.66 81.14
N THR A 205 18.74 -18.52 82.38
CA THR A 205 17.57 -17.86 82.97
C THR A 205 17.56 -16.34 82.85
N THR A 206 16.34 -15.78 82.88
CA THR A 206 16.04 -14.36 83.10
C THR A 206 16.52 -13.88 84.48
N SER A 207 17.31 -12.80 84.51
CA SER A 207 17.18 -11.61 85.39
C SER A 207 18.26 -10.60 85.01
#